data_AF-A0A661EDD0-F1
#
_entry.id   AF-A0A661EDD0-F1
#
_cell.length_a   1.000
_cell.length_b   1.000
_cell.length_c   1.000
_cell.angle_alpha   90.00
_cell.angle_beta   90.00
_cell.angle_gamma   90.00
#
_symmetry.space_group_name_H-M   'P 1'
#
loop_
_entity.id
_entity.type
_entity.pdbx_description
1 polymer ?
#
loop_
_entity_poly.entity_id
_entity_poly.type
_entity_poly.pdbx_seq_one_letter_code
_entity_poly.pdbx_strand_id
1 'polypeptide(L)' 'MLIQSMGKCEICGSADISFLMQEASVICKNCKNQFTVCDKCKAQGCPVCDGRLESQMEWATKNKVMF' A
#
# COMPACT_ATOMS: atom_id res chain seq x y z
N MET A 1 -17.69 19.77 1.41
CA MET A 1 -16.21 19.71 1.44
C MET A 1 -15.79 18.32 1.02
N LEU A 2 -15.37 18.16 -0.24
CA LEU A 2 -14.75 16.92 -0.69
C LEU A 2 -13.31 16.95 -0.16
N ILE A 3 -13.10 16.34 0.99
CA ILE A 3 -11.75 16.06 1.51
C ILE A 3 -11.09 15.15 0.48
N GLN A 4 -10.34 15.77 -0.44
CA GLN A 4 -9.39 15.06 -1.28
C GLN A 4 -8.31 14.58 -0.32
N SER A 5 -8.50 13.39 0.24
CA SER A 5 -7.52 12.69 1.06
C SER A 5 -6.30 12.45 0.18
N MET A 6 -5.39 13.43 0.17
CA MET A 6 -4.09 13.32 -0.46
C MET A 6 -3.46 12.07 0.14
N GLY A 7 -3.22 11.06 -0.69
CA GLY A 7 -2.50 9.89 -0.22
C GLY A 7 -1.17 10.39 0.38
N LYS A 8 -0.85 9.95 1.59
CA LYS A 8 0.49 10.12 2.16
C LYS A 8 1.08 8.72 2.32
N CYS A 9 2.33 8.54 1.93
CA CYS A 9 3.01 7.29 2.20
C CYS A 9 3.10 7.08 3.71
N GLU A 10 2.59 5.96 4.20
CA GLU A 10 2.59 5.64 5.63
C GLU A 10 3.98 5.28 6.17
N ILE A 11 4.94 4.99 5.29
CA ILE A 11 6.32 4.65 5.64
C ILE A 11 7.18 5.91 5.74
N CYS A 12 7.28 6.69 4.67
CA CYS A 12 8.17 7.87 4.63
C CYS A 12 7.45 9.21 4.76
N GLY A 13 6.12 9.23 4.79
CA GLY A 13 5.34 10.45 4.89
C GLY A 13 5.31 11.31 3.63
N SER A 14 5.79 10.82 2.48
CA SER A 14 5.71 11.57 1.22
C SER A 14 4.25 11.75 0.79
N ALA A 15 3.82 13.00 0.61
CA ALA A 15 2.49 13.35 0.10
C ALA A 15 2.39 13.28 -1.44
N ASP A 16 3.50 12.94 -2.11
CA ASP A 16 3.63 12.90 -3.57
C ASP A 16 3.21 11.53 -4.16
N ILE A 17 2.11 10.94 -3.67
CA ILE A 17 1.48 9.83 -4.40
C ILE A 17 0.47 10.42 -5.37
N SER A 18 0.99 10.74 -6.56
CA SER A 18 0.20 11.21 -7.69
C SER A 18 -0.91 10.20 -8.02
N PHE A 19 -2.16 10.65 -7.92
CA PHE A 19 -3.39 9.87 -8.16
C PHE A 19 -3.48 9.24 -9.57
N LEU A 20 -2.57 9.62 -10.48
CA LEU A 20 -2.46 9.10 -11.84
C LEU A 20 -1.76 7.73 -11.91
N MET A 21 -1.06 7.30 -10.86
CA MET A 21 -0.50 5.96 -10.79
C MET A 21 -1.39 5.11 -9.87
N GLN A 22 -2.11 4.17 -10.47
CA GLN A 22 -2.89 3.18 -9.74
C GLN A 22 -2.05 2.53 -8.63
N GLU A 23 -2.40 2.89 -7.40
CA GLU A 23 -2.46 1.96 -6.26
C GLU A 23 -1.14 1.28 -5.88
N ALA A 24 -0.26 2.05 -5.25
CA ALA A 24 0.69 1.47 -4.29
C ALA A 24 -0.02 1.12 -2.95
N SER A 25 -1.24 0.57 -3.06
CA SER A 25 -1.93 -0.16 -2.00
C SER A 25 -1.23 -1.50 -1.86
N VAL A 26 -0.47 -1.64 -0.78
CA VAL A 26 0.23 -2.88 -0.45
C VAL A 26 -0.40 -3.50 0.76
N ILE A 27 -0.30 -4.82 0.88
CA ILE A 27 -0.81 -5.56 2.01
C ILE A 27 0.29 -6.44 2.58
N CYS A 28 0.37 -6.43 3.89
CA CYS A 28 1.31 -7.21 4.66
C CYS A 28 0.86 -8.67 4.72
N LYS A 29 1.69 -9.62 4.27
CA LYS A 29 1.31 -11.05 4.32
C LYS A 29 1.15 -11.59 5.75
N ASN A 30 1.95 -11.11 6.69
CA ASN A 30 1.92 -11.58 8.09
C ASN A 30 0.72 -11.00 8.84
N CYS A 31 0.58 -9.68 8.80
CA CYS A 31 -0.37 -8.93 9.58
C CYS A 31 -1.68 -8.61 8.85
N LYS A 32 -1.76 -8.87 7.54
CA LYS A 32 -2.91 -8.62 6.65
C LYS A 32 -3.42 -7.17 6.65
N ASN A 33 -2.64 -6.24 7.19
CA ASN A 33 -2.93 -4.82 7.14
C ASN A 33 -2.60 -4.27 5.75
N GLN A 34 -3.51 -3.45 5.24
CA GLN A 34 -3.33 -2.67 4.02
C GLN A 34 -2.65 -1.35 4.37
N PHE A 35 -1.69 -0.95 3.54
CA PHE A 35 -0.97 0.30 3.67
C PHE A 35 -0.93 1.02 2.33
N THR A 36 -0.90 2.34 2.39
CA THR A 36 -0.64 3.18 1.22
C THR A 36 0.82 3.60 1.25
N VAL A 37 1.60 3.08 0.32
CA VAL A 37 3.04 3.40 0.23
C VAL A 37 3.35 4.13 -1.07
N CYS A 38 4.45 4.87 -1.14
CA CYS A 38 4.94 5.36 -2.42
C CYS A 38 5.82 4.29 -3.10
N ASP A 39 6.09 4.44 -4.40
CA ASP A 39 6.91 3.51 -5.17
C ASP A 39 8.27 3.23 -4.50
N LYS A 40 8.91 4.28 -3.94
CA LYS A 40 10.17 4.17 -3.21
C LYS A 40 10.08 3.32 -1.93
N CYS A 41 8.94 3.34 -1.25
CA CYS A 41 8.75 2.61 0.00
C CYS A 41 8.08 1.25 -0.17
N LYS A 42 7.63 0.92 -1.39
CA LYS A 42 7.10 -0.40 -1.71
C LYS A 42 8.08 -1.52 -1.35
N ALA A 43 9.37 -1.27 -1.46
CA ALA A 43 10.43 -2.22 -1.16
C ALA A 43 10.86 -2.27 0.33
N GLN A 44 10.42 -1.33 1.18
CA GLN A 44 10.92 -1.24 2.57
C GLN A 44 10.32 -2.27 3.55
N GLY A 45 9.26 -2.98 3.18
CA GLY A 45 8.61 -3.93 4.09
C GLY A 45 7.63 -3.27 5.07
N CYS A 46 6.94 -4.09 5.85
CA CYS A 46 5.80 -3.66 6.66
C CYS A 46 6.26 -2.90 7.90
N PRO A 47 5.79 -1.65 8.13
CA PRO A 47 6.22 -0.84 9.28
C PRO A 47 5.77 -1.42 10.64
N VAL A 48 4.82 -2.35 10.66
CA VAL A 48 4.25 -2.92 11.91
C VAL A 48 4.99 -4.18 12.36
N CYS A 49 5.41 -5.01 11.42
CA CYS A 49 5.93 -6.35 11.75
C CYS A 49 7.16 -6.75 10.94
N ASP A 50 7.76 -5.81 10.21
CA ASP A 50 8.90 -6.02 9.31
C ASP A 50 8.64 -7.09 8.22
N GLY A 51 7.38 -7.51 8.08
CA GLY A 51 6.97 -8.53 7.14
C GLY A 51 7.00 -8.05 5.70
N ARG A 52 7.02 -8.99 4.76
CA ARG A 52 6.98 -8.66 3.33
C ARG A 52 5.63 -8.05 2.93
N LEU A 53 5.69 -6.87 2.34
CA LEU A 53 4.56 -6.21 1.70
C LEU A 53 4.42 -6.77 0.27
N GLU A 54 3.19 -7.05 -0.14
CA GLU A 54 2.86 -7.45 -1.51
C GLU A 54 1.84 -6.46 -2.09
N SER A 55 1.83 -6.28 -3.41
CA SER A 55 0.79 -5.45 -4.05
C SER A 55 -0.59 -6.02 -3.77
N GLN A 56 -1.57 -5.16 -3.49
CA GLN A 56 -2.94 -5.60 -3.21
C GLN A 56 -3.51 -6.50 -4.32
N MET A 57 -3.23 -6.19 -5.60
CA MET A 57 -3.59 -7.03 -6.74
C MET A 57 -3.00 -8.45 -6.66
N GLU A 58 -1.71 -8.57 -6.30
CA GLU A 58 -1.05 -9.87 -6.15
C GLU A 58 -1.64 -10.66 -4.99
N TRP A 59 -1.91 -10.00 -3.87
CA TRP A 59 -2.54 -10.64 -2.72
C TRP A 59 -3.98 -11.06 -3.02
N ALA A 60 -4.77 -10.22 -3.70
CA ALA A 60 -6.14 -10.55 -4.08
C ALA A 60 -6.18 -11.76 -5.01
N THR A 61 -5.27 -11.80 -5.99
CA THR A 61 -5.10 -12.95 -6.90
C THR A 61 -4.75 -14.22 -6.13
N LYS A 62 -3.79 -14.16 -5.20
CA LYS A 62 -3.39 -15.30 -4.35
C LYS A 62 -4.52 -15.79 -3.44
N ASN A 63 -5.30 -14.88 -2.89
CA ASN A 63 -6.39 -15.20 -1.95
C ASN A 63 -7.73 -15.46 -2.66
N LYS A 64 -7.75 -15.51 -4.00
CA LYS A 64 -8.98 -15.65 -4.80
C LYS A 64 -10.07 -14.63 -4.41
N VAL A 65 -9.67 -13.43 -3.99
CA VAL A 65 -10.58 -12.32 -3.74
C VAL A 65 -10.90 -11.74 -5.11
N MET A 66 -11.91 -12.31 -5.75
CA MET A 66 -12.46 -11.81 -7.01
C MET A 66 -13.45 -10.70 -6.66
N PHE A 67 -13.18 -9.48 -7.16
CA PHE A 67 -14.07 -8.33 -7.06
C PHE A 67 -15.26 -8.48 -8.01
#